data_AF-A0A9N9I0I6-F1
#
_entry.id   AF-A0A9N9I0I6-F1
#
_cell.length_a   1.000
_cell.length_b   1.000
_cell.length_c   1.000
_cell.angle_alpha   90.00
_cell.angle_beta   90.00
_cell.angle_gamma   90.00
#
_symmetry.space_group_name_H-M   'P 1'
#
loop_
_entity.id
_entity.type
_entity.pdbx_description
1 polymer ?
#
loop_
_entity_poly.entity_id
_entity_poly.type
_entity_poly.pdbx_seq_one_letter_code
_entity_poly.pdbx_strand_id
1 'polypeptide(L)' 'MAEFHGYAAFDKESKLSPWSYKPKPLADDEVEVEISHCGSDLHTMSSGWRQ' A
#
# COMPACT_ATOMS: atom_id res chain seq x y z
N MET A 1 15.42 -10.32 5.84
CA MET A 1 14.23 -9.47 6.04
C MET A 1 13.58 -9.33 4.69
N ALA A 2 12.29 -9.65 4.58
CA ALA A 2 11.57 -9.59 3.31
C ALA A 2 11.41 -8.13 2.85
N GLU A 3 11.52 -7.90 1.55
CA GLU A 3 11.25 -6.62 0.90
C GLU A 3 9.93 -6.78 0.14
N PHE A 4 9.01 -5.82 0.34
CA PHE A 4 7.68 -5.84 -0.25
C PHE A 4 7.61 -4.82 -1.35
N HIS A 5 7.07 -5.23 -2.50
CA HIS A 5 6.97 -4.41 -3.69
C HIS A 5 5.51 -4.06 -3.97
N GLY A 6 5.26 -2.82 -4.36
CA GLY A 6 3.94 -2.35 -4.71
C GLY A 6 3.98 -1.03 -5.46
N TYR A 7 2.84 -0.36 -5.53
CA TYR A 7 2.67 0.94 -6.15
C TYR A 7 2.20 1.94 -5.09
N ALA A 8 2.81 3.12 -5.04
CA ALA A 8 2.49 4.16 -4.08
C ALA A 8 2.26 5.51 -4.77
N ALA A 9 1.37 6.31 -4.19
CA ALA A 9 1.20 7.72 -4.53
C ALA A 9 2.05 8.56 -3.57
N PHE A 10 2.78 9.54 -4.10
CA PHE A 10 3.65 10.44 -3.30
C PHE A 10 3.07 11.85 -3.16
N ASP A 11 2.04 12.16 -3.94
CA ASP A 11 1.28 13.40 -3.88
C ASP A 11 -0.15 13.15 -4.40
N LYS A 12 -1.02 14.18 -4.34
CA LYS A 12 -2.46 14.07 -4.64
C LYS A 12 -2.77 13.94 -6.13
N GLU A 13 -1.83 14.32 -7.00
CA GLU A 13 -2.05 14.48 -8.43
C GLU A 13 -1.21 13.48 -9.24
N SER A 14 -0.23 12.82 -8.60
CA SER A 14 0.67 11.90 -9.27
C SER A 14 0.06 10.54 -9.52
N LYS A 15 0.50 9.97 -10.65
CA LYS A 15 0.28 8.57 -10.96
C LYS A 15 1.06 7.72 -9.96
N LEU A 16 0.48 6.58 -9.61
CA LEU A 16 1.14 5.58 -8.80
C LEU A 16 2.51 5.21 -9.41
N SER A 17 3.53 5.14 -8.56
CA SER A 17 4.88 4.76 -8.94
C SER A 17 5.32 3.51 -8.18
N PRO A 18 6.15 2.63 -8.80
CA PRO A 18 6.71 1.47 -8.11
C PRO A 18 7.43 1.89 -6.83
N TRP A 19 7.18 1.16 -5.74
CA TRP A 19 7.76 1.44 -4.44
C TRP A 19 8.02 0.15 -3.67
N SER A 20 9.09 0.15 -2.89
CA SER A 20 9.48 -0.99 -2.05
C SER A 20 9.61 -0.55 -0.60
N TYR A 21 9.24 -1.43 0.32
CA TYR A 21 9.41 -1.19 1.75
C TYR A 21 9.75 -2.47 2.51
N LYS A 22 10.29 -2.28 3.72
CA LYS A 22 10.53 -3.37 4.67
C LYS A 22 9.46 -3.31 5.74
N PRO A 23 8.55 -4.29 5.83
CA PRO A 23 7.58 -4.33 6.90
C PRO A 23 8.27 -4.61 8.23
N LYS A 24 7.52 -4.40 9.32
CA LYS A 24 7.91 -4.89 10.64
C LYS A 24 7.97 -6.43 10.64
N PRO A 25 8.72 -7.05 11.57
CA PRO A 25 8.64 -8.50 11.78
C PRO A 25 7.19 -8.93 12.06
N LEU A 26 6.79 -10.05 11.47
CA LEU A 26 5.46 -10.63 11.68
C LEU A 26 5.29 -11.03 13.15
N ALA A 27 4.24 -10.52 13.80
CA ALA A 27 3.91 -10.88 15.18
C ALA A 27 3.07 -12.18 15.23
N ASP A 28 3.01 -12.83 16.40
CA ASP A 28 2.31 -14.10 16.59
C ASP A 28 0.79 -14.02 16.32
N ASP A 29 0.21 -12.83 16.40
CA ASP A 29 -1.20 -12.52 16.17
C ASP A 29 -1.50 -11.96 14.76
N GLU A 30 -0.50 -11.90 13.89
CA GLU A 30 -0.62 -11.38 12.54
C GLU A 30 -0.50 -12.49 11.48
N VAL A 31 -1.06 -12.22 10.30
CA VAL A 31 -0.94 -13.11 9.15
C VAL A 31 -0.34 -12.36 7.96
N GLU A 32 0.49 -13.05 7.19
CA GLU A 32 1.02 -12.57 5.92
C GLU A 32 0.24 -13.19 4.76
N VAL A 33 -0.17 -12.36 3.80
CA VAL A 33 -1.03 -12.78 2.69
C VAL A 33 -0.43 -12.32 1.37
N GLU A 34 -0.31 -13.25 0.42
CA GLU A 34 -0.01 -12.91 -0.97
C GLU A 34 -1.25 -12.29 -1.63
N ILE A 35 -1.12 -11.04 -2.08
CA ILE A 35 -2.23 -10.31 -2.69
C ILE A 35 -2.40 -10.75 -4.14
N SER A 36 -3.52 -11.40 -4.46
CA SER A 36 -3.85 -11.75 -5.84
C SER A 36 -4.55 -10.61 -6.60
N HIS A 37 -5.48 -9.91 -5.93
CA HIS A 37 -6.28 -8.82 -6.51
C HIS A 37 -6.67 -7.83 -5.41
N CYS A 38 -6.72 -6.53 -5.73
CA CYS A 38 -7.12 -5.45 -4.80
C CYS A 38 -7.73 -4.26 -5.57
N GLY A 39 -8.69 -3.55 -4.97
CA GLY A 39 -9.16 -2.27 -5.50
C GLY A 39 -10.36 -1.66 -4.78
N SER A 40 -10.20 -0.46 -4.21
CA SER A 40 -11.29 0.49 -3.90
C SER A 40 -10.83 1.94 -3.60
N ASP A 41 -9.53 2.23 -3.75
CA ASP A 41 -8.84 3.27 -2.97
C ASP A 41 -8.61 4.62 -3.69
N LEU A 42 -9.30 4.87 -4.81
CA LEU A 42 -9.13 6.12 -5.57
C LEU A 42 -9.36 7.38 -4.71
N HIS A 43 -10.31 7.32 -3.78
CA HIS A 43 -10.60 8.41 -2.84
C HIS A 43 -9.52 8.55 -1.76
N THR A 44 -8.84 7.46 -1.38
CA THR A 44 -7.70 7.49 -0.45
C THR A 44 -6.51 8.19 -1.08
N MET A 45 -6.21 7.87 -2.34
CA MET A 45 -5.11 8.46 -3.09
C MET A 45 -5.29 9.97 -3.34
N SER A 46 -6.51 10.42 -3.62
CA SER A 46 -6.82 11.84 -3.85
C SER A 46 -7.03 12.66 -2.56
N SER A 47 -6.78 12.08 -1.38
CA SER A 47 -7.07 12.70 -0.07
C SER A 47 -8.56 13.08 0.12
N GLY A 48 -9.47 12.28 -0.43
CA GLY A 48 -10.91 12.55 -0.51
C GLY A 48 -11.77 11.96 0.62
N TRP A 49 -11.22 11.25 1.60
CA TRP A 49 -12.01 10.82 2.76
C TRP A 49 -12.20 12.00 3.73
N ARG A 50 -13.47 12.39 3.96
CA ARG A 50 -13.93 13.51 4.80
C ARG A 50 -13.80 14.93 4.22
N GLN A 51 -13.92 15.11 2.90
CA GLN A 51 -14.26 16.43 2.33
C GLN A 51 -15.78 16.63 2.26
#